data_AF-A0A1E5GJD1-F1
#
_entry.id   AF-A0A1E5GJD1-F1
#
_cell.length_a   1.000
_cell.length_b   1.000
_cell.length_c   1.000
_cell.angle_alpha   90.00
_cell.angle_beta   90.00
_cell.angle_gamma   90.00
#
_symmetry.space_group_name_H-M   'P 1'
#
loop_
_entity.id
_entity.type
_entity.pdbx_description
1 polymer ?
#
loop_
_entity_poly.entity_id
_entity_poly.type
_entity_poly.pdbx_seq_one_letter_code
_entity_poly.pdbx_strand_id
1 'polypeptide(L)'
;MNEQLIIYINNFLQKSTEDVVKPMYGIRDKNSIQLISQSLNQEVFGVELYPTIFDKAAYLWYALSNYHCFYNGNRRTALVTTYIYLRINGYCLMIDGSFYDISLNIVESHIEKEKIKEILQENTVENDKISSENILKQLEIEIRKNSSFQDVIVKLSQT
;
A
#
# COMPACT_ATOMS: atom_id res chain seq x y z
N MET A 1 5.25 -9.68 1.96
CA MET A 1 5.34 -8.38 2.66
C MET A 1 5.57 -8.68 4.13
N ASN A 2 6.52 -8.00 4.79
CA ASN A 2 6.80 -8.19 6.21
C ASN A 2 6.61 -6.87 6.98
N GLU A 3 6.49 -6.96 8.31
CA GLU A 3 6.26 -5.81 9.19
C GLU A 3 7.30 -4.70 9.00
N GLN A 4 8.59 -5.08 8.91
CA GLN A 4 9.70 -4.14 8.80
C GLN A 4 9.62 -3.30 7.53
N LEU A 5 9.29 -3.93 6.39
CA LEU A 5 9.13 -3.21 5.12
C LEU A 5 7.93 -2.26 5.16
N ILE A 6 6.81 -2.63 5.78
CA ILE A 6 5.65 -1.74 5.94
C ILE A 6 6.05 -0.49 6.74
N ILE A 7 6.80 -0.67 7.84
CA ILE A 7 7.30 0.44 8.66
C ILE A 7 8.26 1.33 7.86
N TYR A 8 9.17 0.74 7.09
CA TYR A 8 10.10 1.50 6.24
C TYR A 8 9.40 2.28 5.15
N ILE A 9 8.34 1.74 4.55
CA ILE A 9 7.51 2.46 3.59
C ILE A 9 6.86 3.67 4.25
N ASN A 10 6.27 3.53 5.45
CA ASN A 10 5.69 4.68 6.15
C ASN A 10 6.75 5.77 6.41
N ASN A 11 7.90 5.40 6.97
CA ASN A 11 8.99 6.34 7.26
C ASN A 11 9.51 7.03 5.99
N PHE A 12 9.68 6.28 4.91
CA PHE A 12 10.06 6.83 3.60
C PHE A 12 9.05 7.88 3.14
N LEU A 13 7.75 7.58 3.23
CA LEU A 13 6.69 8.50 2.82
C LEU A 13 6.59 9.74 3.70
N GLN A 14 6.76 9.60 5.03
CA GLN A 14 6.83 10.75 5.94
C GLN A 14 7.96 11.70 5.51
N LYS A 15 9.13 11.15 5.20
CA LYS A 15 10.28 11.92 4.76
C LYS A 15 10.05 12.55 3.39
N SER A 16 9.50 11.80 2.43
CA SER A 16 9.32 12.28 1.05
C SER A 16 8.26 13.38 0.92
N THR A 17 7.37 13.54 1.90
CA THR A 17 6.30 14.55 1.89
C THR A 17 6.47 15.62 2.96
N GLU A 18 7.63 15.71 3.60
CA GLU A 18 7.84 16.60 4.76
C GLU A 18 7.71 18.09 4.42
N ASP A 19 8.00 18.47 3.16
CA ASP A 19 7.83 19.83 2.64
C ASP A 19 6.36 20.21 2.41
N VAL A 20 5.46 19.22 2.35
CA VAL A 20 4.01 19.43 2.14
C VAL A 20 3.26 19.36 3.47
N VAL A 21 3.57 18.36 4.31
CA VAL A 21 2.89 18.11 5.57
C VAL A 21 3.91 17.78 6.63
N LYS A 22 3.76 18.41 7.81
CA LYS A 22 4.63 18.14 8.95
C LYS A 22 4.64 16.64 9.26
N PRO A 23 5.82 15.99 9.21
CA PRO A 23 5.88 14.55 9.39
C PRO A 23 5.54 14.18 10.84
N MET A 24 4.79 13.09 10.99
CA MET A 24 4.50 12.48 12.28
C MET A 24 4.86 11.00 12.20
N TYR A 25 6.11 10.71 12.55
CA TYR A 25 6.65 9.36 12.60
C TYR A 25 6.06 8.56 13.76
N GLY A 26 6.03 7.24 13.60
CA GLY A 26 5.78 6.31 14.70
C GLY A 26 4.64 5.34 14.43
N ILE A 27 4.77 4.17 15.06
CA ILE A 27 3.78 3.12 15.08
C ILE A 27 2.77 3.45 16.17
N ARG A 28 1.49 3.49 15.81
CA ARG A 28 0.38 3.65 16.75
C ARG A 28 -0.03 2.29 17.32
N ASP A 29 -0.18 1.30 16.46
CA ASP A 29 -0.54 -0.06 16.86
C ASP A 29 0.33 -1.09 16.12
N LYS A 30 1.28 -1.65 16.86
CA LYS A 30 2.18 -2.68 16.34
C LYS A 30 1.46 -4.01 16.11
N ASN A 31 0.47 -4.34 16.93
CA ASN A 31 -0.27 -5.60 16.82
C ASN A 31 -1.06 -5.64 15.51
N SER A 32 -1.64 -4.50 15.09
CA SER A 32 -2.28 -4.39 13.78
C SER A 32 -1.32 -4.64 12.62
N ILE A 33 -0.09 -4.11 12.66
CA ILE A 33 0.92 -4.36 11.62
C ILE A 33 1.30 -5.85 11.56
N GLN A 34 1.53 -6.46 12.73
CA GLN A 34 1.86 -7.87 12.84
C GLN A 34 0.72 -8.75 12.31
N LEU A 35 -0.52 -8.47 12.71
CA LEU A 35 -1.72 -9.15 12.23
C LEU A 35 -1.84 -9.07 10.70
N ILE A 36 -1.68 -7.87 10.13
CA ILE A 36 -1.72 -7.67 8.67
C ILE A 36 -0.66 -8.52 7.98
N SER A 37 0.59 -8.49 8.46
CA SER A 37 1.67 -9.26 7.86
C SER A 37 1.44 -10.78 7.92
N GLN A 38 0.92 -11.28 9.03
CA GLN A 38 0.66 -12.71 9.24
C GLN A 38 -0.54 -13.20 8.43
N SER A 39 -1.59 -12.38 8.34
CA SER A 39 -2.83 -12.76 7.65
C SER A 39 -2.65 -13.03 6.16
N LEU A 40 -1.58 -12.52 5.53
CA LEU A 40 -1.33 -12.68 4.10
C LEU A 40 -1.18 -14.13 3.65
N ASN A 41 -0.70 -15.01 4.55
CA ASN A 41 -0.55 -16.43 4.27
C ASN A 41 -1.31 -17.26 5.32
N GLN A 42 -2.36 -16.68 5.90
CA GLN A 42 -3.17 -17.37 6.89
C GLN A 42 -4.11 -18.37 6.19
N GLU A 43 -4.20 -19.55 6.79
CA GLU A 43 -5.11 -20.60 6.36
C GLU A 43 -6.18 -20.84 7.43
N VAL A 44 -7.40 -21.12 6.98
CA VAL A 44 -8.53 -21.50 7.82
C VAL A 44 -9.13 -22.78 7.25
N PHE A 45 -9.17 -23.84 8.05
CA PHE A 45 -9.59 -25.18 7.61
C PHE A 45 -8.84 -25.69 6.36
N GLY A 46 -7.55 -25.37 6.23
CA GLY A 46 -6.71 -25.76 5.10
C GLY A 46 -6.95 -24.95 3.81
N VAL A 47 -7.71 -23.86 3.89
CA VAL A 47 -7.93 -22.93 2.77
C VAL A 47 -7.26 -21.60 3.07
N GLU A 48 -6.40 -21.13 2.17
CA GLU A 48 -5.77 -19.82 2.29
C GLU A 48 -6.82 -18.70 2.19
N LEU A 49 -6.77 -17.75 3.12
CA LEU A 49 -7.75 -16.66 3.20
C LEU A 49 -7.65 -15.70 2.00
N TYR A 50 -6.46 -15.54 1.45
CA TYR A 50 -6.17 -14.68 0.31
C TYR A 50 -5.36 -15.47 -0.73
N PRO A 51 -6.03 -16.29 -1.57
CA PRO A 51 -5.35 -17.30 -2.37
C PRO A 51 -4.54 -16.73 -3.54
N THR A 52 -4.87 -15.54 -4.04
CA THR A 52 -4.12 -14.91 -5.15
C THR A 52 -3.28 -13.71 -4.70
N ILE A 53 -2.32 -13.33 -5.55
CA ILE A 53 -1.52 -12.11 -5.36
C ILE A 53 -2.44 -10.88 -5.26
N PHE A 54 -3.50 -10.82 -6.06
CA PHE A 54 -4.44 -9.70 -6.03
C PHE A 54 -5.34 -9.71 -4.77
N ASP A 55 -5.70 -10.89 -4.24
CA ASP A 55 -6.40 -10.98 -2.94
C ASP A 55 -5.53 -10.43 -1.81
N LYS A 56 -4.25 -10.80 -1.79
CA LYS A 56 -3.28 -10.33 -0.80
C LYS A 56 -3.02 -8.83 -0.95
N ALA A 57 -2.93 -8.33 -2.17
CA ALA A 57 -2.78 -6.90 -2.47
C ALA A 57 -4.00 -6.09 -2.02
N ALA A 58 -5.21 -6.57 -2.33
CA ALA A 58 -6.46 -5.94 -1.91
C ALA A 58 -6.60 -5.91 -0.38
N TYR A 59 -6.24 -7.00 0.29
CA TYR A 59 -6.20 -7.05 1.75
C TYR A 59 -5.20 -6.06 2.35
N LEU A 60 -3.99 -5.94 1.79
CA LEU A 60 -3.00 -4.97 2.25
C LEU A 60 -3.53 -3.54 2.17
N TRP A 61 -4.13 -3.17 1.04
CA TRP A 61 -4.69 -1.84 0.85
C TRP A 61 -5.82 -1.58 1.85
N TYR A 62 -6.78 -2.51 1.95
CA TYR A 62 -7.90 -2.40 2.87
C TYR A 62 -7.44 -2.28 4.33
N ALA A 63 -6.61 -3.21 4.80
CA ALA A 63 -6.28 -3.31 6.21
C ALA A 63 -5.37 -2.16 6.68
N LEU A 64 -4.37 -1.78 5.89
CA LEU A 64 -3.50 -0.65 6.24
C LEU A 64 -4.24 0.70 6.19
N SER A 65 -5.30 0.80 5.39
CA SER A 65 -6.14 2.01 5.36
C SER A 65 -7.02 2.12 6.61
N ASN A 66 -7.53 0.99 7.12
CA ASN A 66 -8.56 0.96 8.16
C ASN A 66 -8.04 0.67 9.58
N TYR A 67 -6.90 0.00 9.76
CA TYR A 67 -6.47 -0.48 11.09
C TYR A 67 -5.66 0.56 11.86
N HIS A 68 -5.47 1.77 11.32
CA HIS A 68 -4.77 2.88 11.97
C HIS A 68 -3.39 2.51 12.56
N CYS A 69 -2.62 1.72 11.83
CA CYS A 69 -1.31 1.19 12.25
C CYS A 69 -0.31 2.28 12.66
N PHE A 70 -0.36 3.43 12.01
CA PHE A 70 0.56 4.56 12.20
C PHE A 70 -0.16 5.78 12.77
N TYR A 71 0.59 6.66 13.44
CA TYR A 71 0.05 7.95 13.89
C TYR A 71 -0.40 8.83 12.72
N ASN A 72 0.30 8.76 11.59
CA ASN A 72 -0.08 9.46 10.36
C ASN A 72 0.34 8.68 9.10
N GLY A 73 -0.30 8.98 7.98
CA GLY A 73 0.05 8.47 6.67
C GLY A 73 -0.48 7.06 6.38
N ASN A 74 -1.52 6.61 7.07
CA ASN A 74 -2.10 5.26 6.88
C ASN A 74 -2.54 5.04 5.42
N ARG A 75 -3.32 5.96 4.84
CA ARG A 75 -3.85 5.85 3.46
C ARG A 75 -2.73 5.79 2.41
N ARG A 76 -1.77 6.74 2.44
CA ARG A 76 -0.61 6.71 1.52
C ARG A 76 0.26 5.48 1.72
N THR A 77 0.45 5.02 2.96
CA THR A 77 1.22 3.81 3.25
C THR A 77 0.52 2.57 2.70
N ALA A 78 -0.80 2.50 2.80
CA ALA A 78 -1.60 1.40 2.27
C ALA A 78 -1.47 1.28 0.74
N LEU A 79 -1.68 2.38 0.01
CA LEU A 79 -1.53 2.41 -1.45
C LEU A 79 -0.11 2.01 -1.87
N VAL A 80 0.92 2.62 -1.28
CA VAL A 80 2.32 2.36 -1.66
C VAL A 80 2.79 0.98 -1.25
N THR A 81 2.31 0.44 -0.12
CA THR A 81 2.59 -0.94 0.28
C THR A 81 1.96 -1.93 -0.67
N THR A 82 0.75 -1.64 -1.16
CA THR A 82 0.06 -2.44 -2.18
C THR A 82 0.83 -2.40 -3.51
N TYR A 83 1.24 -1.21 -3.96
CA TYR A 83 2.11 -1.05 -5.11
C TYR A 83 3.40 -1.87 -4.98
N ILE A 84 4.11 -1.74 -3.86
CA ILE A 84 5.34 -2.51 -3.60
C ILE A 84 5.08 -4.00 -3.59
N TYR A 85 3.99 -4.46 -2.98
CA TYR A 85 3.63 -5.87 -2.94
C TYR A 85 3.43 -6.43 -4.35
N LEU A 86 2.80 -5.68 -5.25
CA LEU A 86 2.68 -6.08 -6.66
C LEU A 86 4.05 -6.10 -7.35
N ARG A 87 4.90 -5.09 -7.15
CA ARG A 87 6.25 -5.03 -7.76
C ARG A 87 7.14 -6.21 -7.40
N ILE A 88 7.14 -6.64 -6.13
CA ILE A 88 7.93 -7.81 -5.70
C ILE A 88 7.38 -9.13 -6.27
N ASN A 89 6.10 -9.14 -6.68
CA ASN A 89 5.43 -10.31 -7.24
C ASN A 89 5.39 -10.32 -8.78
N GLY A 90 5.98 -9.33 -9.45
CA GLY A 90 6.10 -9.31 -10.92
C GLY A 90 4.97 -8.55 -11.60
N TYR A 91 4.44 -7.54 -10.91
CA TYR A 91 3.31 -6.76 -11.37
C TYR A 91 3.56 -5.27 -11.15
N CYS A 92 3.17 -4.43 -12.10
CA CYS A 92 3.24 -2.98 -11.98
C CYS A 92 1.83 -2.39 -12.01
N LEU A 93 1.43 -1.77 -10.89
CA LEU A 93 0.17 -1.05 -10.78
C LEU A 93 0.33 0.34 -11.42
N MET A 94 -0.52 0.63 -12.39
CA MET A 94 -0.57 1.89 -13.12
C MET A 94 -1.38 2.91 -12.33
N ILE A 95 -0.68 3.72 -11.53
CA ILE A 95 -1.31 4.73 -10.67
C ILE A 95 -1.50 6.03 -11.45
N ASP A 96 -2.75 6.42 -11.62
CA ASP A 96 -3.19 7.72 -12.11
C ASP A 96 -3.89 8.54 -11.00
N GLY A 97 -4.45 9.70 -11.35
CA GLY A 97 -5.13 10.57 -10.40
C GLY A 97 -6.35 9.95 -9.71
N SER A 98 -7.01 8.95 -10.29
CA SER A 98 -8.21 8.32 -9.72
C SER A 98 -7.91 7.55 -8.43
N PHE A 99 -6.67 7.12 -8.23
CA PHE A 99 -6.23 6.40 -7.04
C PHE A 99 -6.31 7.23 -5.75
N TYR A 100 -6.37 8.56 -5.86
CA TYR A 100 -6.69 9.41 -4.73
C TYR A 100 -8.11 9.11 -4.22
N ASP A 101 -9.12 9.26 -5.08
CA ASP A 101 -10.53 9.06 -4.72
C ASP A 101 -10.81 7.60 -4.33
N ILE A 102 -10.18 6.63 -5.01
CA ILE A 102 -10.26 5.21 -4.63
C ILE A 102 -9.74 5.01 -3.21
N SER A 103 -8.59 5.59 -2.87
CA SER A 103 -8.01 5.47 -1.51
C SER A 103 -8.88 6.11 -0.43
N LEU A 104 -9.57 7.22 -0.72
CA LEU A 104 -10.54 7.81 0.21
C LEU A 104 -11.75 6.88 0.40
N ASN A 105 -12.31 6.40 -0.71
CA ASN A 105 -13.52 5.58 -0.71
C ASN A 105 -13.34 4.21 -0.03
N ILE A 106 -12.13 3.66 -0.01
CA ILE A 106 -11.85 2.43 0.77
C ILE A 106 -12.18 2.61 2.27
N VAL A 107 -11.98 3.81 2.81
CA VAL A 107 -12.26 4.11 4.22
C VAL A 107 -13.67 4.67 4.39
N GLU A 108 -14.07 5.61 3.52
CA GLU A 108 -15.30 6.39 3.68
C GLU A 108 -16.53 5.61 3.20
N SER A 109 -16.40 4.93 2.05
CA SER A 109 -17.49 4.21 1.39
C SER A 109 -17.46 2.70 1.64
N HIS A 110 -16.55 2.24 2.51
CA HIS A 110 -16.43 0.82 2.92
C HIS A 110 -16.38 -0.14 1.72
N ILE A 111 -15.58 0.22 0.70
CA ILE A 111 -15.39 -0.63 -0.48
C ILE A 111 -14.92 -2.02 -0.04
N GLU A 112 -15.64 -3.06 -0.48
CA GLU A 112 -15.31 -4.44 -0.19
C GLU A 112 -13.99 -4.86 -0.86
N LYS A 113 -13.27 -5.81 -0.23
CA LYS A 113 -11.97 -6.29 -0.73
C LYS A 113 -12.05 -6.84 -2.17
N GLU A 114 -13.17 -7.46 -2.54
CA GLU A 114 -13.36 -7.98 -3.89
C GLU A 114 -13.36 -6.86 -4.94
N LYS A 115 -13.96 -5.69 -4.61
CA LYS A 115 -13.92 -4.53 -5.51
C LYS A 115 -12.54 -3.89 -5.59
N ILE A 116 -11.80 -3.86 -4.47
CA ILE A 116 -10.39 -3.41 -4.49
C ILE A 116 -9.56 -4.32 -5.38
N LYS A 117 -9.77 -5.64 -5.31
CA LYS A 117 -9.10 -6.62 -6.16
C LYS A 117 -9.40 -6.40 -7.64
N GLU A 118 -10.67 -6.19 -8.02
CA GLU A 118 -11.06 -5.86 -9.41
C GLU A 118 -10.30 -4.63 -9.91
N ILE A 119 -10.30 -3.53 -9.13
CA ILE A 119 -9.56 -2.31 -9.47
C ILE A 119 -8.08 -2.60 -9.67
N LEU A 120 -7.47 -3.39 -8.79
CA LEU A 120 -6.06 -3.74 -8.92
C LEU A 120 -5.80 -4.57 -10.19
N GLN A 121 -6.67 -5.53 -10.53
CA GLN A 121 -6.52 -6.35 -11.73
C GLN A 121 -6.67 -5.54 -13.01
N GLU A 122 -7.61 -4.61 -13.07
CA GLU A 122 -7.84 -3.73 -14.24
C GLU A 122 -6.69 -2.76 -14.49
N ASN A 123 -5.99 -2.34 -13.43
CA ASN A 123 -4.96 -1.30 -13.50
C ASN A 123 -3.53 -1.85 -13.36
N THR A 124 -3.33 -3.16 -13.47
CA THR A 124 -2.01 -3.79 -13.30
C THR A 124 -1.57 -4.51 -14.56
N VAL A 125 -0.29 -4.36 -14.89
CA VAL A 125 0.38 -5.12 -15.97
C VAL A 125 1.46 -6.03 -15.39
N GLU A 126 1.75 -7.15 -16.06
CA GLU A 126 2.93 -7.96 -15.74
C GLU A 126 4.22 -7.17 -15.95
N ASN A 127 5.19 -7.39 -15.08
CA ASN A 127 6.48 -6.71 -15.09
C ASN A 127 7.56 -7.56 -14.41
N ASP A 128 8.82 -7.20 -14.56
CA ASP A 128 9.92 -7.87 -13.87
C ASP A 128 9.79 -7.71 -12.36
N LYS A 129 10.05 -8.82 -11.64
CA LYS A 129 10.11 -8.81 -10.17
C LYS A 129 11.25 -7.93 -9.70
N ILE A 130 10.98 -7.07 -8.73
CA ILE A 130 12.02 -6.30 -8.05
C ILE A 130 12.35 -6.96 -6.71
N SER A 131 13.65 -7.14 -6.45
CA SER A 131 14.14 -7.58 -5.14
C SER A 131 13.78 -6.56 -4.05
N SER A 132 13.33 -7.04 -2.89
CA SER A 132 13.03 -6.22 -1.72
C SER A 132 14.20 -5.36 -1.25
N GLU A 133 15.45 -5.75 -1.52
CA GLU A 133 16.64 -4.98 -1.12
C GLU A 133 16.75 -3.63 -1.84
N ASN A 134 16.24 -3.53 -3.07
CA ASN A 134 16.33 -2.32 -3.89
C ASN A 134 14.98 -1.59 -4.04
N ILE A 135 13.93 -2.09 -3.40
CA ILE A 135 12.56 -1.67 -3.70
C ILE A 135 12.29 -0.20 -3.34
N LEU A 136 12.86 0.32 -2.26
CA LEU A 136 12.66 1.72 -1.87
C LEU A 136 13.38 2.70 -2.81
N LYS A 137 14.58 2.34 -3.29
CA LYS A 137 15.30 3.13 -4.30
C LYS A 137 14.54 3.15 -5.63
N GLN A 138 13.98 2.02 -6.02
CA GLN A 138 13.14 1.93 -7.22
C GLN A 138 11.83 2.71 -7.04
N LEU A 139 11.17 2.58 -5.89
CA LEU A 139 9.99 3.37 -5.56
C LEU A 139 10.25 4.87 -5.70
N GLU A 140 11.38 5.36 -5.17
CA GLU A 140 11.77 6.77 -5.30
C GLU A 140 11.89 7.21 -6.77
N ILE A 141 12.50 6.39 -7.62
CA ILE A 141 12.62 6.66 -9.06
C ILE A 141 11.23 6.69 -9.73
N GLU A 142 10.36 5.75 -9.39
CA GLU A 142 9.01 5.64 -9.96
C GLU A 142 8.13 6.83 -9.57
N ILE A 143 8.16 7.22 -8.29
CA ILE A 143 7.43 8.41 -7.79
C ILE A 143 7.91 9.66 -8.52
N ARG A 144 9.24 9.82 -8.72
CA ARG A 144 9.79 10.99 -9.43
C ARG A 144 9.44 11.03 -10.92
N LYS A 145 9.24 9.86 -11.56
CA LYS A 145 8.91 9.76 -12.98
C LYS A 145 7.43 9.87 -13.27
N ASN A 146 6.57 9.44 -12.34
CA ASN A 146 5.12 9.48 -12.49
C ASN A 146 4.54 10.64 -11.66
N SER A 147 4.27 11.77 -12.34
CA SER A 147 3.67 12.95 -11.72
C SER A 147 2.30 12.68 -11.09
N SER A 148 1.49 11.78 -11.66
CA SER A 148 0.20 11.41 -11.09
C SER A 148 0.38 10.63 -9.79
N PHE A 149 1.33 9.69 -9.75
CA PHE A 149 1.63 8.94 -8.52
C PHE A 149 2.16 9.86 -7.43
N GLN A 150 3.05 10.80 -7.77
CA GLN A 150 3.51 11.82 -6.84
C GLN A 150 2.35 12.67 -6.30
N ASP A 151 1.47 13.17 -7.17
CA ASP A 151 0.32 13.99 -6.78
C ASP A 151 -0.64 13.23 -5.86
N VAL A 152 -0.93 11.95 -6.15
CA VAL A 152 -1.76 11.10 -5.28
C VAL A 152 -1.12 10.94 -3.89
N ILE A 153 0.17 10.67 -3.79
CA ILE A 153 0.88 10.56 -2.50
C ILE A 153 0.78 11.88 -1.72
N VAL A 154 0.98 13.01 -2.40
CA VAL A 154 0.91 14.35 -1.79
C VAL A 154 -0.51 14.64 -1.29
N LYS A 155 -1.55 14.39 -2.08
CA LYS A 155 -2.93 14.60 -1.67
C LYS A 155 -3.34 13.70 -0.49
N LEU A 156 -2.98 12.43 -0.52
CA LEU A 156 -3.21 11.49 0.59
C LEU A 156 -2.41 11.81 1.86
N SER A 157 -1.44 12.73 1.78
CA SER A 157 -0.70 13.19 2.94
C SER A 157 -1.45 14.25 3.75
N GLN A 158 -2.47 14.88 3.15
CA GLN A 158 -3.23 15.99 3.72
C GLN A 158 -4.56 15.53 4.35
N THR A 159 -4.89 14.23 4.24
CA THR A 159 -6.10 13.59 4.79
C THR A 159 -5.80 12.85 6.07
#